data_AF-A0A2N9IN82-F1
#
_entry.id   AF-A0A2N9IN82-F1
#
_cell.length_a   1.000
_cell.length_b   1.000
_cell.length_c   1.000
_cell.angle_alpha   90.00
_cell.angle_beta   90.00
_cell.angle_gamma   90.00
#
_symmetry.space_group_name_H-M   'P 1'
#
loop_
_entity.id
_entity.type
_entity.pdbx_description
1 polymer ?
#
loop_
_entity_poly.entity_id
_entity_poly.type
_entity_poly.pdbx_seq_one_letter_code
_entity_poly.pdbx_strand_id
1 'polypeptide(L)'
;MSSSSIGKKLATETDHFRFRWSLTNTLLSFLHIGFSGDGSTISLWHDRWHPNGVLYQTYGHRIVYDAASNLQAKVSSVIQNKEWCWCPARSEDMVEIQSKLSLIQIKESDKAVWSLTAAGNFNCAATWQHLRSKQIEVPWWKLIWFQGAIPKHCFIGWLAMKDRLTTKDRLLLWGINVDPVRSDWDSIKIEVMYSALKCKFSIYPHLNSMLLSTAGSVLVEASPHDLFWGGGRDGEGLNYLGRLLMRLRSEFLGESSTSSESSCLAV
;
A
#
# COMPACT_ATOMS: atom_id res chain seq x y z
N MET A 1 20.23 -18.12 -19.47
CA MET A 1 20.27 -16.80 -18.79
C MET A 1 19.84 -15.74 -19.79
N SER A 2 18.62 -15.18 -19.71
CA SER A 2 18.26 -13.82 -20.23
C SER A 2 16.75 -13.53 -20.35
N SER A 3 15.92 -13.93 -19.37
CA SER A 3 14.55 -13.40 -19.24
C SER A 3 14.24 -12.85 -17.85
N SER A 4 15.20 -12.91 -16.92
CA SER A 4 15.06 -12.41 -15.55
C SER A 4 15.66 -11.02 -15.31
N SER A 5 16.37 -10.42 -16.29
CA SER A 5 17.13 -9.19 -16.06
C SER A 5 16.37 -7.89 -16.36
N ILE A 6 15.34 -7.89 -17.20
CA ILE A 6 14.57 -6.66 -17.50
C ILE A 6 13.54 -6.37 -16.40
N GLY A 7 12.89 -7.41 -15.87
CA GLY A 7 11.97 -7.28 -14.72
C GLY A 7 12.66 -6.97 -13.38
N LYS A 8 13.96 -7.19 -13.27
CA LYS A 8 14.75 -6.86 -12.07
C LYS A 8 15.31 -5.44 -12.08
N LYS A 9 15.55 -4.84 -13.25
CA LYS A 9 16.14 -3.49 -13.35
C LYS A 9 15.15 -2.36 -13.08
N LEU A 10 13.84 -2.63 -13.19
CA LEU A 10 12.77 -1.73 -12.76
C LEU A 10 12.41 -1.87 -11.26
N ALA A 11 13.09 -2.77 -10.53
CA ALA A 11 12.76 -3.09 -9.14
C ALA A 11 13.72 -2.47 -8.11
N THR A 12 14.73 -1.70 -8.53
CA THR A 12 15.78 -1.19 -7.63
C THR A 12 15.63 0.27 -7.20
N GLU A 13 14.63 1.01 -7.68
CA GLU A 13 14.35 2.36 -7.19
C GLU A 13 12.84 2.58 -7.12
N THR A 14 12.26 2.16 -6.00
CA THR A 14 11.15 2.81 -5.28
C THR A 14 10.69 1.83 -4.20
N ASP A 15 11.42 1.81 -3.09
CA ASP A 15 10.86 1.37 -1.82
C ASP A 15 9.72 2.31 -1.48
N HIS A 16 8.49 1.86 -1.70
CA HIS A 16 7.35 2.00 -0.81
C HIS A 16 6.07 1.58 -1.54
N PHE A 17 5.22 0.85 -0.82
CA PHE A 17 3.87 0.39 -1.17
C PHE A 17 3.75 -0.97 -1.88
N ARG A 18 3.60 -1.97 -0.99
CA ARG A 18 2.86 -3.21 -1.20
C ARG A 18 1.49 -2.95 -1.87
N PHE A 19 1.47 -2.96 -3.20
CA PHE A 19 0.28 -3.10 -4.05
C PHE A 19 0.51 -4.16 -5.15
N ARG A 20 1.48 -5.05 -4.91
CA ARG A 20 2.12 -5.88 -5.92
C ARG A 20 1.60 -7.32 -5.82
N TRP A 21 0.42 -7.58 -6.38
CA TRP A 21 0.16 -8.86 -7.09
C TRP A 21 -1.15 -8.88 -7.90
N SER A 22 -2.18 -8.09 -7.55
CA SER A 22 -3.46 -8.11 -8.28
C SER A 22 -3.48 -7.25 -9.56
N LEU A 23 -2.55 -6.29 -9.69
CA LEU A 23 -2.52 -5.36 -10.82
C LEU A 23 -1.78 -5.92 -12.05
N THR A 24 -1.05 -7.04 -11.94
CA THR A 24 -0.20 -7.53 -13.02
C THR A 24 -1.00 -7.93 -14.26
N ASN A 25 -2.09 -8.69 -14.12
CA ASN A 25 -2.86 -9.13 -15.30
C ASN A 25 -3.63 -7.98 -15.98
N THR A 26 -4.19 -7.04 -15.21
CA THR A 26 -4.93 -5.90 -15.78
C THR A 26 -3.98 -4.89 -16.41
N LEU A 27 -2.85 -4.56 -15.77
CA LEU A 27 -1.82 -3.67 -16.35
C LEU A 27 -1.15 -4.26 -17.59
N LEU A 28 -0.92 -5.58 -17.61
CA LEU A 28 -0.36 -6.26 -18.79
C LEU A 28 -1.27 -6.17 -20.01
N SER A 29 -2.59 -6.07 -19.81
CA SER A 29 -3.52 -5.82 -20.92
C SER A 29 -3.38 -4.42 -21.53
N PHE A 30 -2.86 -3.44 -20.79
CA PHE A 30 -2.68 -2.06 -21.26
C PHE A 30 -1.24 -1.73 -21.67
N LEU A 31 -0.27 -2.57 -21.25
CA LEU A 31 1.04 -2.67 -21.87
C LEU A 31 0.87 -3.25 -23.27
N HIS A 32 0.48 -2.40 -24.22
CA HIS A 32 0.83 -2.70 -25.60
C HIS A 32 2.35 -2.70 -25.66
N ILE A 33 2.92 -3.78 -26.17
CA ILE A 33 4.26 -3.71 -26.75
C ILE A 33 3.95 -3.45 -28.21
N GLY A 34 3.73 -2.18 -28.55
CA GLY A 34 3.56 -1.81 -29.95
C GLY A 34 4.76 -2.31 -30.73
N PHE A 35 4.57 -3.34 -31.55
CA PHE A 35 5.62 -3.89 -32.38
C PHE A 35 6.13 -2.79 -33.30
N SER A 36 7.40 -2.46 -33.13
CA SER A 36 8.07 -1.41 -33.90
C SER A 36 9.53 -1.80 -34.06
N GLY A 37 9.80 -3.08 -34.37
CA GLY A 37 11.14 -3.66 -34.42
C GLY A 37 11.25 -4.89 -35.30
N ASP A 38 12.35 -5.63 -35.12
CA ASP A 38 12.73 -6.81 -35.92
C ASP A 38 12.06 -8.12 -35.43
N GLY A 39 11.36 -8.07 -34.29
CA GLY A 39 10.64 -9.21 -33.71
C GLY A 39 11.53 -10.25 -33.06
N SER A 40 12.81 -9.93 -32.82
CA SER A 40 13.79 -10.86 -32.26
C SER A 40 13.57 -11.13 -30.77
N THR A 41 12.85 -10.25 -30.07
CA THR A 41 12.56 -10.39 -28.63
C THR A 41 11.10 -10.75 -28.33
N ILE A 42 10.23 -10.68 -29.33
CA ILE A 42 8.77 -10.77 -29.20
C ILE A 42 8.29 -12.17 -29.60
N SER A 43 7.47 -12.81 -28.76
CA SER A 43 6.82 -14.08 -29.06
C SER A 43 5.72 -13.90 -30.11
N LEU A 44 5.71 -14.78 -31.10
CA LEU A 44 4.68 -14.82 -32.14
C LEU A 44 3.28 -15.06 -31.56
N TRP A 45 3.18 -15.86 -30.49
CA TRP A 45 1.92 -16.38 -29.98
C TRP A 45 1.44 -15.72 -28.69
N HIS A 46 2.38 -15.34 -27.82
CA HIS A 46 2.07 -14.94 -26.44
C HIS A 46 2.10 -13.43 -26.20
N ASP A 47 2.71 -12.66 -27.10
CA ASP A 47 2.81 -11.21 -26.96
C ASP A 47 1.77 -10.48 -27.84
N ARG A 48 1.34 -9.29 -27.39
CA ARG A 48 0.40 -8.42 -28.12
C ARG A 48 1.11 -7.56 -29.17
N TRP A 49 1.56 -8.18 -30.25
CA TRP A 49 2.15 -7.48 -31.40
C TRP A 49 1.15 -7.28 -32.55
N HIS A 50 0.08 -8.08 -32.61
CA HIS A 50 -0.93 -8.06 -33.66
C HIS A 50 -2.19 -7.25 -33.25
N PRO A 51 -2.91 -6.59 -34.17
CA PRO A 51 -4.15 -5.84 -33.88
C PRO A 51 -5.25 -6.67 -33.18
N ASN A 52 -5.30 -7.98 -33.45
CA ASN A 52 -6.25 -8.90 -32.80
C ASN A 52 -5.81 -9.34 -31.38
N GLY A 53 -4.77 -8.70 -30.81
CA GLY A 53 -4.27 -8.97 -29.48
C GLY A 53 -3.29 -10.16 -29.45
N VAL A 54 -3.39 -10.98 -28.40
CA VAL A 54 -2.53 -12.17 -28.22
C VAL A 54 -3.11 -13.30 -29.05
N LEU A 55 -2.44 -13.68 -30.13
CA LEU A 55 -2.96 -14.67 -31.08
C LEU A 55 -3.32 -16.01 -30.41
N TYR A 56 -2.52 -16.48 -29.45
CA TYR A 56 -2.83 -17.71 -28.72
C TYR A 56 -4.08 -17.63 -27.84
N GLN A 57 -4.35 -16.46 -27.23
CA GLN A 57 -5.54 -16.27 -26.41
C GLN A 57 -6.80 -16.12 -27.27
N THR A 58 -6.68 -15.48 -28.43
CA THR A 58 -7.81 -15.21 -29.33
C THR A 58 -8.22 -16.45 -30.14
N TYR A 59 -7.26 -17.22 -30.66
CA TYR A 59 -7.51 -18.33 -31.59
C TYR A 59 -7.21 -19.73 -31.02
N GLY A 60 -6.62 -19.80 -29.82
CA GLY A 60 -6.30 -21.06 -29.15
C GLY A 60 -5.16 -21.84 -29.81
N HIS A 61 -4.96 -23.10 -29.40
CA HIS A 61 -3.81 -23.90 -29.83
C HIS A 61 -3.82 -24.27 -31.33
N ARG A 62 -5.01 -24.35 -31.96
CA ARG A 62 -5.14 -24.79 -33.37
C ARG A 62 -4.38 -23.88 -34.32
N ILE A 63 -4.34 -22.58 -34.06
CA ILE A 63 -3.66 -21.61 -34.91
C ILE A 63 -2.15 -21.87 -35.06
N VAL A 64 -1.51 -22.44 -34.02
CA VAL A 64 -0.09 -22.77 -34.04
C VAL A 64 0.19 -23.90 -35.04
N TYR A 65 -0.72 -24.88 -35.10
CA TYR A 65 -0.66 -25.99 -36.04
C TYR A 65 -0.94 -25.53 -37.47
N ASP A 66 -1.98 -24.72 -37.67
CA ASP A 66 -2.36 -24.19 -38.98
C ASP A 66 -1.25 -23.32 -39.58
N ALA A 67 -0.56 -22.56 -38.73
CA ALA A 67 0.61 -21.76 -39.07
C ALA A 67 1.90 -22.58 -39.28
N ALA A 68 1.85 -23.92 -39.17
CA ALA A 68 3.01 -24.80 -39.26
C ALA A 68 4.21 -24.31 -38.42
N SER A 69 3.92 -23.82 -37.20
CA SER A 69 4.88 -23.14 -36.34
C SER A 69 4.97 -23.84 -34.98
N ASN A 70 5.78 -23.31 -34.08
CA ASN A 70 5.92 -23.82 -32.72
C ASN A 70 5.52 -22.75 -31.68
N LEU A 71 5.15 -23.18 -30.48
CA LEU A 71 4.72 -22.29 -29.38
C LEU A 71 5.79 -21.27 -28.95
N GLN A 72 7.07 -21.56 -29.15
CA GLN A 72 8.19 -20.70 -28.80
C GLN A 72 8.63 -19.79 -29.95
N ALA A 73 7.91 -19.81 -31.07
CA ALA A 73 8.25 -19.01 -32.24
C ALA A 73 8.24 -17.52 -31.89
N LYS A 74 9.18 -16.80 -32.50
CA LYS A 74 9.30 -15.35 -32.40
C LYS A 74 8.71 -14.69 -33.63
N VAL A 75 8.36 -13.41 -33.52
CA VAL A 75 7.86 -12.66 -34.67
C VAL A 75 8.91 -12.59 -35.78
N SER A 76 10.20 -12.56 -35.43
CA SER A 76 11.29 -12.62 -36.41
C SER A 76 11.31 -13.87 -37.29
N SER A 77 10.66 -14.98 -36.90
CA SER A 77 10.64 -16.19 -37.73
C SER A 77 9.72 -16.09 -38.93
N VAL A 78 8.79 -15.13 -38.92
CA VAL A 78 7.83 -14.88 -40.01
C VAL A 78 8.15 -13.58 -40.75
N ILE A 79 9.35 -13.03 -40.55
CA ILE A 79 9.84 -11.81 -41.21
C ILE A 79 11.13 -12.15 -41.96
N GLN A 80 11.18 -11.85 -43.25
CA GLN A 80 12.39 -11.97 -44.06
C GLN A 80 12.55 -10.70 -44.90
N ASN A 81 13.74 -10.10 -44.93
CA ASN A 81 14.02 -8.87 -45.69
C ASN A 81 13.06 -7.69 -45.42
N LYS A 82 12.58 -7.53 -44.17
CA LYS A 82 11.57 -6.53 -43.77
C LYS A 82 10.19 -6.74 -44.42
N GLU A 83 9.92 -7.92 -44.94
CA GLU A 83 8.61 -8.34 -45.44
C GLU A 83 8.06 -9.50 -44.59
N TRP A 84 6.73 -9.59 -44.52
CA TRP A 84 6.05 -10.67 -43.83
C TRP A 84 6.10 -11.94 -44.71
N CYS A 85 6.90 -12.91 -44.29
CA CYS A 85 7.04 -14.20 -44.96
C CYS A 85 6.43 -15.29 -44.07
N TRP A 86 5.10 -15.34 -44.06
CA TRP A 86 4.35 -16.38 -43.36
C TRP A 86 3.82 -17.40 -44.36
N CYS A 87 3.75 -18.68 -43.95
CA CYS A 87 3.17 -19.75 -44.73
C CYS A 87 1.73 -19.43 -45.19
N PRO A 88 1.29 -19.91 -46.37
CA PRO A 88 -0.06 -19.64 -46.87
C PRO A 88 -1.14 -20.02 -45.86
N ALA A 89 -2.16 -19.18 -45.71
CA ALA A 89 -3.27 -19.44 -44.80
C ALA A 89 -3.99 -20.75 -45.14
N ARG A 90 -4.11 -21.64 -44.15
CA ARG A 90 -4.78 -22.95 -44.25
C ARG A 90 -6.14 -22.99 -43.55
N SER A 91 -6.49 -21.91 -42.85
CA SER A 91 -7.73 -21.74 -42.10
C SER A 91 -8.23 -20.29 -42.21
N GLU A 92 -9.53 -20.08 -41.98
CA GLU A 92 -10.14 -18.75 -41.98
C GLU A 92 -9.49 -17.82 -40.95
N ASP A 93 -9.15 -18.35 -39.77
CA ASP A 93 -8.43 -17.62 -38.72
C ASP A 93 -7.07 -17.10 -39.21
N MET A 94 -6.32 -17.91 -39.97
CA MET A 94 -5.04 -17.50 -40.55
C MET A 94 -5.22 -16.43 -41.64
N VAL A 95 -6.30 -16.50 -42.43
CA VAL A 95 -6.62 -15.44 -43.41
C VAL A 95 -6.88 -14.12 -42.69
N GLU A 96 -7.62 -14.16 -41.58
CA GLU A 96 -7.93 -12.97 -40.79
C GLU A 96 -6.65 -12.33 -40.22
N ILE A 97 -5.75 -13.13 -39.64
CA ILE A 97 -4.46 -12.67 -39.12
C ILE A 97 -3.62 -12.08 -40.26
N GLN A 98 -3.46 -12.81 -41.36
CA GLN A 98 -2.60 -12.37 -42.47
C GLN A 98 -3.10 -11.09 -43.15
N SER A 99 -4.42 -10.90 -43.26
CA SER A 99 -5.00 -9.68 -43.83
C SER A 99 -4.59 -8.40 -43.08
N LYS A 100 -4.41 -8.51 -41.76
CA LYS A 100 -4.09 -7.40 -40.85
C LYS A 100 -2.59 -7.16 -40.68
N LEU A 101 -1.73 -8.03 -41.20
CA LEU A 101 -0.27 -7.83 -41.18
C LEU A 101 0.17 -6.59 -41.96
N SER A 102 -0.57 -6.25 -43.02
CA SER A 102 -0.34 -5.03 -43.83
C SER A 102 -0.44 -3.74 -43.01
N LEU A 103 -1.13 -3.76 -41.87
CA LEU A 103 -1.30 -2.61 -40.98
C LEU A 103 -0.09 -2.38 -40.06
N ILE A 104 0.83 -3.34 -39.99
CA ILE A 104 1.94 -3.35 -39.04
C ILE A 104 3.22 -2.89 -39.73
N GLN A 105 3.83 -1.80 -39.23
CA GLN A 105 5.11 -1.31 -39.72
C GLN A 105 6.30 -2.01 -39.03
N ILE A 106 7.09 -2.75 -39.79
CA ILE A 106 8.36 -3.36 -39.33
C ILE A 106 9.43 -2.26 -39.27
N LYS A 107 10.09 -2.08 -38.11
CA LYS A 107 11.21 -1.12 -37.96
C LYS A 107 12.48 -1.84 -37.49
N GLU A 108 13.55 -1.09 -37.24
CA GLU A 108 14.90 -1.65 -37.07
C GLU A 108 15.19 -2.25 -35.69
N SER A 109 14.43 -1.92 -34.63
CA SER A 109 14.69 -2.44 -33.28
C SER A 109 13.43 -2.53 -32.43
N ASP A 110 13.25 -3.63 -31.69
CA ASP A 110 12.10 -3.84 -30.81
C ASP A 110 11.99 -2.76 -29.73
N LYS A 111 10.90 -2.01 -29.74
CA LYS A 111 10.58 -0.98 -28.73
C LYS A 111 9.23 -1.28 -28.09
N ALA A 112 9.17 -1.30 -26.76
CA ALA A 112 7.90 -1.35 -26.05
C ALA A 112 7.24 0.04 -26.07
N VAL A 113 5.97 0.10 -26.48
CA VAL A 113 5.23 1.36 -26.70
C VAL A 113 3.92 1.33 -25.91
N TRP A 114 3.81 2.17 -24.87
CA TRP A 114 2.62 2.25 -24.03
C TRP A 114 1.41 2.86 -24.78
N SER A 115 0.37 2.07 -25.02
CA SER A 115 -0.82 2.49 -25.81
C SER A 115 -1.70 3.58 -25.17
N LEU A 116 -1.63 3.75 -23.84
CA LEU A 116 -2.50 4.73 -23.17
C LEU A 116 -2.01 6.18 -23.33
N THR A 117 -0.79 6.38 -23.84
CA THR A 117 -0.23 7.71 -24.09
C THR A 117 0.07 7.86 -25.57
N ALA A 118 -0.39 8.94 -26.21
CA ALA A 118 -0.10 9.22 -27.63
C ALA A 118 1.42 9.26 -27.95
N ALA A 119 2.25 9.54 -26.95
CA ALA A 119 3.70 9.56 -27.05
C ALA A 119 4.37 8.18 -26.89
N GLY A 120 3.62 7.12 -26.57
CA GLY A 120 4.18 5.77 -26.37
C GLY A 120 4.96 5.57 -25.07
N ASN A 121 5.04 6.60 -24.21
CA ASN A 121 5.77 6.56 -22.95
C ASN A 121 4.88 6.13 -21.78
N PHE A 122 5.43 5.31 -20.89
CA PHE A 122 4.76 4.91 -19.67
C PHE A 122 4.62 6.10 -18.72
N ASN A 123 3.40 6.32 -18.23
CA ASN A 123 3.11 7.32 -17.20
C ASN A 123 2.24 6.67 -16.12
N CYS A 124 2.77 6.59 -14.89
CA CYS A 124 2.06 6.03 -13.74
C CYS A 124 0.73 6.75 -13.47
N ALA A 125 0.69 8.08 -13.56
CA ALA A 125 -0.49 8.88 -13.24
C ALA A 125 -1.61 8.64 -14.27
N ALA A 126 -1.27 8.68 -15.57
CA ALA A 126 -2.21 8.41 -16.65
C ALA A 126 -2.74 6.95 -16.55
N THR A 127 -1.84 6.00 -16.32
CA THR A 127 -2.20 4.59 -16.14
C THR A 127 -3.15 4.39 -14.96
N TRP A 128 -2.87 5.00 -13.81
CA TRP A 128 -3.74 4.94 -12.63
C TRP A 128 -5.11 5.56 -12.89
N GLN A 129 -5.16 6.69 -13.62
CA GLN A 129 -6.41 7.36 -13.97
C GLN A 129 -7.29 6.51 -14.89
N HIS A 130 -6.71 5.72 -15.79
CA HIS A 130 -7.44 4.77 -16.64
C HIS A 130 -7.88 3.51 -15.88
N LEU A 131 -7.05 3.00 -14.97
CA LEU A 131 -7.40 1.82 -14.18
C LEU A 131 -8.50 2.09 -13.15
N ARG A 132 -8.52 3.30 -12.58
CA ARG A 132 -9.47 3.63 -11.54
C ARG A 132 -10.82 4.01 -12.15
N SER A 133 -11.90 3.45 -11.62
CA SER A 133 -13.22 4.06 -11.78
C SER A 133 -13.29 5.29 -10.85
N LYS A 134 -13.48 6.48 -11.42
CA LYS A 134 -13.59 7.72 -10.63
C LYS A 134 -14.91 7.68 -9.86
N GLN A 135 -14.83 7.40 -8.57
CA GLN A 135 -15.96 7.46 -7.64
C GLN A 135 -16.18 8.90 -7.15
N ILE A 136 -17.37 9.15 -6.61
CA ILE A 136 -17.72 10.42 -5.96
C ILE A 136 -16.77 10.67 -4.80
N GLU A 137 -16.28 11.91 -4.71
CA GLU A 137 -15.39 12.34 -3.64
C GLU A 137 -16.15 12.37 -2.31
N VAL A 138 -15.65 11.60 -1.33
CA VAL A 138 -16.31 11.49 -0.03
C VAL A 138 -15.94 12.68 0.86
N PRO A 139 -16.88 13.37 1.53
CA PRO A 139 -16.59 14.61 2.28
C PRO A 139 -15.48 14.47 3.33
N TRP A 140 -15.32 13.28 3.90
CA TRP A 140 -14.36 12.98 4.96
C TRP A 140 -12.93 12.69 4.48
N TRP A 141 -12.63 12.61 3.17
CA TRP A 141 -11.32 12.15 2.73
C TRP A 141 -10.17 13.02 3.25
N LYS A 142 -10.39 14.34 3.38
CA LYS A 142 -9.40 15.31 3.91
C LYS A 142 -9.09 15.10 5.39
N LEU A 143 -10.00 14.49 6.15
CA LEU A 143 -9.76 14.13 7.55
C LEU A 143 -8.75 12.99 7.67
N ILE A 144 -8.71 12.10 6.69
CA ILE A 144 -7.87 10.90 6.72
C ILE A 144 -6.56 11.13 5.99
N TRP A 145 -6.60 11.79 4.84
CA TRP A 145 -5.48 11.94 3.93
C TRP A 145 -5.09 13.43 3.83
N PHE A 146 -4.27 13.87 4.78
CA PHE A 146 -3.72 15.24 4.83
C PHE A 146 -2.18 15.22 4.84
N GLN A 147 -1.58 16.37 4.55
CA GLN A 147 -0.14 16.51 4.50
C GLN A 147 0.49 16.29 5.88
N GLY A 148 1.45 15.37 5.99
CA GLY A 148 2.08 15.00 7.25
C GLY A 148 1.34 13.91 8.05
N ALA A 149 0.25 13.37 7.52
CA ALA A 149 -0.47 12.27 8.15
C ALA A 149 0.35 10.96 8.10
N ILE A 150 0.42 10.25 9.23
CA ILE A 150 1.15 8.98 9.32
C ILE A 150 0.35 7.89 8.59
N PRO A 151 0.90 7.24 7.53
CA PRO A 151 0.15 6.33 6.68
C PRO A 151 -0.57 5.20 7.42
N LYS A 152 0.03 4.67 8.49
CA LYS A 152 -0.59 3.66 9.35
C LYS A 152 -1.87 4.17 10.00
N HIS A 153 -1.87 5.39 10.53
CA HIS A 153 -3.04 5.99 11.18
C HIS A 153 -4.11 6.35 10.15
N CYS A 154 -3.72 6.86 8.98
CA CYS A 154 -4.65 7.10 7.87
C CYS A 154 -5.36 5.81 7.45
N PHE A 155 -4.62 4.70 7.33
CA PHE A 155 -5.19 3.41 6.96
C PHE A 155 -6.17 2.89 8.02
N ILE A 156 -5.81 2.96 9.30
CA ILE A 156 -6.70 2.56 10.40
C ILE A 156 -7.94 3.46 10.45
N GLY A 157 -7.77 4.78 10.32
CA GLY A 157 -8.88 5.73 10.28
C GLY A 157 -9.81 5.52 9.08
N TRP A 158 -9.25 5.17 7.92
CA TRP A 158 -10.02 4.80 6.73
C TRP A 158 -10.84 3.53 6.95
N LEU A 159 -10.26 2.50 7.58
CA LEU A 159 -11.00 1.31 7.96
C LEU A 159 -12.11 1.61 8.97
N ALA A 160 -11.85 2.49 9.94
CA ALA A 160 -12.85 2.92 10.91
C ALA A 160 -14.01 3.66 10.24
N MET A 161 -13.73 4.63 9.35
CA MET A 161 -14.75 5.38 8.58
C MET A 161 -15.57 4.50 7.63
N LYS A 162 -15.00 3.37 7.20
CA LYS A 162 -15.71 2.37 6.40
C LYS A 162 -16.48 1.35 7.23
N ASP A 163 -16.43 1.46 8.55
CA ASP A 163 -16.85 0.40 9.47
C ASP A 163 -16.33 -0.97 8.98
N ARG A 164 -15.01 -1.07 8.89
CA ARG A 164 -14.27 -2.28 8.50
C ARG A 164 -13.13 -2.62 9.46
N LEU A 165 -13.05 -1.91 10.58
CA LEU A 165 -12.08 -2.22 11.62
C LEU A 165 -12.56 -3.47 12.36
N THR A 166 -11.74 -4.51 12.47
CA THR A 166 -12.03 -5.70 13.27
C THR A 166 -11.88 -5.37 14.75
N THR A 167 -12.86 -4.69 15.32
CA THR A 167 -12.94 -4.45 16.76
C THR A 167 -13.31 -5.74 17.48
N LYS A 168 -12.97 -5.84 18.78
CA LYS A 168 -13.36 -7.00 19.60
C LYS A 168 -14.87 -7.23 19.55
N ASP A 169 -15.66 -6.16 19.58
CA ASP A 169 -17.13 -6.24 19.51
C ASP A 169 -17.63 -6.88 18.20
N ARG A 170 -16.99 -6.57 17.06
CA ARG A 170 -17.33 -7.18 15.77
C ARG A 170 -16.92 -8.63 15.66
N LEU A 171 -15.78 -8.98 16.24
CA LEU A 171 -15.34 -10.37 16.31
C LEU A 171 -16.30 -11.19 17.19
N LEU A 172 -16.75 -10.63 18.32
CA LEU A 172 -17.79 -11.24 19.16
C LEU A 172 -19.12 -11.41 18.41
N LEU A 173 -19.56 -10.40 17.64
CA LEU A 173 -20.74 -10.49 16.77
C LEU A 173 -20.62 -11.60 15.70
N TRP A 174 -19.40 -11.86 15.22
CA TRP A 174 -19.13 -12.95 14.29
C TRP A 174 -18.98 -14.33 14.96
N GLY A 175 -19.20 -14.42 16.27
CA GLY A 175 -19.07 -15.66 17.04
C GLY A 175 -17.62 -16.09 17.30
N ILE A 176 -16.66 -15.19 17.06
CA ILE A 176 -15.25 -15.43 17.39
C ILE A 176 -15.08 -15.09 18.87
N ASN A 177 -14.70 -16.10 19.66
CA ASN A 177 -14.39 -15.87 21.07
C ASN A 177 -13.11 -15.04 21.18
N VAL A 178 -13.25 -13.80 21.62
CA VAL A 178 -12.14 -12.88 21.89
C VAL A 178 -12.06 -12.67 23.38
N ASP A 179 -10.85 -12.67 23.93
CA ASP A 179 -10.67 -12.41 25.36
C ASP A 179 -11.39 -11.10 25.74
N PRO A 180 -12.32 -11.14 26.72
CA PRO A 180 -13.02 -9.95 27.17
C PRO A 180 -11.99 -8.92 27.66
N VAL A 181 -12.41 -7.65 27.69
CA VAL A 181 -11.64 -6.64 28.42
C VAL A 181 -11.43 -7.17 29.84
N ARG A 182 -10.19 -7.10 30.33
CA ARG A 182 -9.80 -7.65 31.64
C ARG A 182 -10.78 -7.11 32.69
N SER A 183 -11.36 -7.99 33.51
CA SER A 183 -12.45 -7.62 34.44
C SER A 183 -12.04 -6.59 35.48
N ASP A 184 -10.74 -6.47 35.76
CA ASP A 184 -10.13 -5.50 36.68
C ASP A 184 -9.51 -4.29 35.95
N TRP A 185 -9.81 -4.08 34.67
CA TRP A 185 -9.20 -3.01 33.85
C TRP A 185 -9.36 -1.63 34.51
N ASP A 186 -10.53 -1.33 35.05
CA ASP A 186 -10.78 -0.05 35.72
C ASP A 186 -9.89 0.19 36.95
N SER A 187 -9.46 -0.88 37.61
CA SER A 187 -8.55 -0.82 38.76
C SER A 187 -7.08 -0.76 38.34
N ILE A 188 -6.69 -1.46 37.26
CA ILE A 188 -5.27 -1.57 36.87
C ILE A 188 -4.82 -0.53 35.83
N LYS A 189 -5.74 0.16 35.14
CA LYS A 189 -5.41 1.08 34.03
C LYS A 189 -4.39 2.15 34.42
N ILE A 190 -4.42 2.61 35.66
CA ILE A 190 -3.48 3.58 36.22
C ILE A 190 -2.07 2.99 36.30
N GLU A 191 -1.93 1.79 36.87
CA GLU A 191 -0.65 1.09 37.02
C GLU A 191 -0.06 0.64 35.67
N VAL A 192 -0.91 0.21 34.74
CA VAL A 192 -0.51 -0.12 33.37
C VAL A 192 0.03 1.12 32.66
N MET A 193 -0.67 2.25 32.74
CA MET A 193 -0.21 3.53 32.18
C MET A 193 1.11 3.96 32.82
N TYR A 194 1.21 3.87 34.14
CA TYR A 194 2.43 4.19 34.86
C TYR A 194 3.63 3.37 34.39
N SER A 195 3.44 2.05 34.24
CA SER A 195 4.46 1.13 33.72
C SER A 195 4.90 1.49 32.29
N ALA A 196 3.94 1.85 31.43
CA ALA A 196 4.23 2.29 30.06
C ALA A 196 5.00 3.63 30.02
N LEU A 197 4.63 4.59 30.86
CA LEU A 197 5.35 5.86 31.00
C LEU A 197 6.76 5.62 31.52
N LYS A 198 6.93 4.85 32.61
CA LYS A 198 8.23 4.50 33.16
C LYS A 198 9.12 3.88 32.10
N CYS A 199 8.62 2.89 31.36
CA CYS A 199 9.33 2.28 30.24
C CYS A 199 9.72 3.31 29.17
N LYS A 200 8.78 4.14 28.71
CA LYS A 200 9.02 5.18 27.69
C LYS A 200 10.13 6.15 28.13
N PHE A 201 10.05 6.71 29.32
CA PHE A 201 11.02 7.71 29.78
C PHE A 201 12.34 7.08 30.24
N SER A 202 12.37 5.80 30.65
CA SER A 202 13.62 5.07 30.89
C SER A 202 14.35 4.70 29.60
N ILE A 203 13.64 4.36 28.52
CA ILE A 203 14.24 3.96 27.23
C ILE A 203 14.84 5.16 26.49
N TYR A 204 14.22 6.34 26.57
CA TYR A 204 14.58 7.50 25.77
C TYR A 204 15.21 8.62 26.63
N PRO A 205 16.55 8.77 26.66
CA PRO A 205 17.23 9.74 27.52
C PRO A 205 16.79 11.18 27.31
N HIS A 206 16.53 11.58 26.06
CA HIS A 206 16.07 12.94 25.74
C HIS A 206 14.69 13.26 26.35
N LEU A 207 13.77 12.28 26.40
CA LEU A 207 12.48 12.45 27.06
C LEU A 207 12.65 12.52 28.57
N ASN A 208 13.56 11.73 29.13
CA ASN A 208 13.89 11.81 30.55
C ASN A 208 14.40 13.20 30.92
N SER A 209 15.40 13.72 30.21
CA SER A 209 15.92 15.08 30.44
C SER A 209 14.84 16.15 30.32
N MET A 210 13.93 16.02 29.34
CA MET A 210 12.79 16.91 29.17
C MET A 210 11.77 16.80 30.32
N LEU A 211 11.55 15.61 30.88
CA LEU A 211 10.69 15.44 32.04
C LEU A 211 11.32 16.08 33.28
N LEU A 212 12.61 15.84 33.52
CA LEU A 212 13.36 16.40 34.64
C LEU A 212 13.45 17.92 34.57
N SER A 213 13.57 18.50 33.37
CA SER A 213 13.60 19.97 33.20
C SER A 213 12.29 20.65 33.60
N THR A 214 11.21 19.90 33.82
CA THR A 214 9.94 20.44 34.34
C THR A 214 9.87 20.46 35.86
N ALA A 215 10.95 20.10 36.57
CA ALA A 215 11.00 20.12 38.03
C ALA A 215 10.50 21.46 38.60
N GLY A 216 9.69 21.39 39.67
CA GLY A 216 9.03 22.55 40.26
C GLY A 216 7.77 23.03 39.53
N SER A 217 7.44 22.49 38.35
CA SER A 217 6.20 22.81 37.62
C SER A 217 5.14 21.73 37.76
N VAL A 218 3.86 22.13 37.77
CA VAL A 218 2.70 21.23 37.68
C VAL A 218 2.45 20.89 36.21
N LEU A 219 2.39 19.60 35.88
CA LEU A 219 2.09 19.13 34.53
C LEU A 219 0.60 18.84 34.40
N VAL A 220 -0.04 19.46 33.40
CA VAL A 220 -1.46 19.26 33.08
C VAL A 220 -1.58 18.89 31.60
N GLU A 221 -2.24 17.78 31.31
CA GLU A 221 -2.60 17.43 29.93
C GLU A 221 -3.82 18.27 29.53
N ALA A 222 -3.64 19.16 28.55
CA ALA A 222 -4.63 20.16 28.16
C ALA A 222 -5.62 19.62 27.12
N SER A 223 -6.31 18.53 27.44
CA SER A 223 -7.42 18.03 26.64
C SER A 223 -8.77 18.55 27.16
N PRO A 224 -9.55 19.31 26.35
CA PRO A 224 -10.83 19.85 26.78
C PRO A 224 -11.96 18.81 26.86
N HIS A 225 -11.69 17.55 26.50
CA HIS A 225 -12.68 16.47 26.45
C HIS A 225 -12.31 15.27 27.32
N ASP A 226 -11.06 15.19 27.79
CA ASP A 226 -10.61 14.08 28.63
C ASP A 226 -10.63 14.48 30.10
N LEU A 227 -11.68 14.05 30.80
CA LEU A 227 -11.85 14.32 32.23
C LEU A 227 -11.06 13.37 33.14
N PHE A 228 -10.51 12.28 32.59
CA PHE A 228 -9.82 11.28 33.39
C PHE A 228 -8.30 11.48 33.32
N TRP A 229 -7.72 11.41 32.12
CA TRP A 229 -6.28 11.61 31.94
C TRP A 229 -5.89 13.08 31.85
N GLY A 230 -6.79 13.91 31.32
CA GLY A 230 -6.61 15.34 31.09
C GLY A 230 -7.16 16.24 32.18
N GLY A 231 -6.91 17.55 32.03
CA GLY A 231 -7.38 18.61 32.92
C GLY A 231 -8.82 19.08 32.65
N GLY A 232 -9.47 18.62 31.59
CA GLY A 232 -10.79 19.13 31.19
C GLY A 232 -10.73 20.54 30.61
N ARG A 233 -11.89 21.10 30.26
CA ARG A 233 -11.97 22.43 29.63
C ARG A 233 -11.72 23.55 30.63
N ASP A 234 -12.27 23.40 31.83
CA ASP A 234 -12.34 24.40 32.89
C ASP A 234 -11.53 23.97 34.14
N GLY A 235 -10.70 22.92 34.02
CA GLY A 235 -9.90 22.38 35.13
C GLY A 235 -10.62 21.30 35.96
N GLU A 236 -11.75 20.81 35.48
CA GLU A 236 -12.60 19.79 36.12
C GLU A 236 -12.07 18.36 35.94
N GLY A 237 -11.07 18.16 35.07
CA GLY A 237 -10.46 16.86 34.82
C GLY A 237 -9.50 16.42 35.93
N LEU A 238 -9.40 15.09 36.13
CA LEU A 238 -8.59 14.48 37.19
C LEU A 238 -7.08 14.59 36.92
N ASN A 239 -6.68 14.82 35.66
CA ASN A 239 -5.30 14.97 35.21
C ASN A 239 -4.41 13.78 35.66
N TYR A 240 -4.92 12.54 35.58
CA TYR A 240 -4.15 11.37 35.99
C TYR A 240 -2.82 11.25 35.21
N LEU A 241 -2.77 11.67 33.94
CA LEU A 241 -1.53 11.59 33.15
C LEU A 241 -0.45 12.51 33.71
N GLY A 242 -0.81 13.77 33.99
CA GLY A 242 0.09 14.74 34.60
C GLY A 242 0.58 14.27 35.97
N ARG A 243 -0.32 13.74 36.81
CA ARG A 243 0.04 13.17 38.13
C ARG A 243 1.03 12.01 38.02
N LEU A 244 0.83 11.08 37.09
CA LEU A 244 1.75 9.96 36.88
C LEU A 244 3.12 10.41 36.37
N LEU A 245 3.17 11.41 35.47
CA LEU A 245 4.42 12.00 35.01
C LEU A 245 5.19 12.71 36.14
N MET A 246 4.48 13.42 37.00
CA MET A 246 5.09 14.08 38.18
C MET A 246 5.58 13.05 39.20
N ARG A 247 4.84 11.95 39.44
CA ARG A 247 5.31 10.82 40.25
C ARG A 247 6.60 10.22 39.68
N LEU A 248 6.63 9.94 38.37
CA LEU A 248 7.80 9.39 37.69
C LEU A 248 9.00 10.34 37.75
N ARG A 249 8.76 11.65 37.64
CA ARG A 249 9.80 12.69 37.78
C ARG A 249 10.44 12.66 39.16
N SER A 250 9.65 12.59 40.23
CA SER A 250 10.18 12.49 41.60
C SER A 250 10.99 11.20 41.82
N GLU A 251 10.54 10.07 41.25
CA GLU A 251 11.31 8.82 41.29
C GLU A 251 12.69 8.97 40.61
N PHE A 252 12.77 9.63 39.45
CA PHE A 252 14.04 9.84 38.74
C PHE A 252 14.96 10.86 39.40
N LEU A 253 14.41 11.84 40.13
CA LEU A 253 15.20 12.78 40.93
C LEU A 253 15.77 12.16 42.22
N GLY A 254 15.36 10.94 42.56
CA GLY A 254 15.81 10.27 43.78
C GLY A 254 15.17 10.82 45.05
N GLU A 255 14.06 11.55 44.93
CA GLU A 255 13.24 11.97 46.06
C GLU A 255 12.43 10.76 46.54
N SER A 256 13.03 9.94 47.40
CA SER A 256 12.27 8.99 48.19
C SER A 256 11.32 9.77 49.09
N SER A 257 10.02 9.51 48.93
CA SER A 257 8.96 10.07 49.76
C SER A 257 9.34 9.97 51.24
N THR A 258 9.66 11.10 51.88
CA THR A 258 9.55 11.22 53.32
C THR A 258 8.06 11.13 53.65
N SER A 259 7.69 10.00 54.24
CA SER A 259 6.39 9.80 54.86
C SER A 259 6.18 10.87 55.95
N SER A 260 5.32 11.84 55.67
CA SER A 260 4.65 12.63 56.71
C SER A 260 3.17 12.76 56.40
N GLU A 261 2.48 11.61 56.40
CA GLU A 261 1.08 11.56 56.81
C GLU A 261 1.06 11.47 58.34
N SER A 262 0.96 12.62 58.98
CA SER A 262 0.49 12.73 60.37
C SER A 262 -0.73 13.63 60.39
N SER A 263 -1.88 13.00 60.66
CA SER A 263 -3.11 13.55 61.25
C SER A 263 -3.74 14.80 60.62
N CYS A 264 -4.83 14.60 59.87
CA CYS A 264 -6.01 15.48 59.88
C CYS A 264 -7.27 14.65 59.56
N LEU A 265 -7.58 13.70 60.45
CA LEU A 265 -8.94 13.23 60.70
C LEU A 265 -9.25 13.54 62.16
N ALA A 266 -9.93 14.66 62.40
CA ALA A 266 -10.83 14.93 63.53
C ALA A 266 -11.30 16.39 63.42
N VAL A 267 -12.49 16.63 62.86
CA VAL A 267 -13.77 16.92 63.55
C VAL A 267 -14.87 16.86 62.49
#